data_AF-A0A4Z2FMH9-F1
#
_entry.id   AF-A0A4Z2FMH9-F1
#
_cell.length_a   1.000
_cell.length_b   1.000
_cell.length_c   1.000
_cell.angle_alpha   90.00
_cell.angle_beta   90.00
_cell.angle_gamma   90.00
#
_symmetry.space_group_name_H-M   'P 1'
#
loop_
_entity.id
_entity.type
_entity.pdbx_description
1 polymer ?
#
loop_
_entity_poly.entity_id
_entity_poly.type
_entity_poly.pdbx_seq_one_letter_code
_entity_poly.pdbx_strand_id
1 'polypeptide(L)'
;MAVDFVPVSLIGVEGGNATRISRFANYLRNLLPSSDPVVMEMASKAMGHLSMAGDTFTAEYVEFEVKRALEWLGADRNEGRRHASVLVLRELAVSAPTFFFQQVQPFFDNIFYAVWDPKQAIREGAVSALRACLILTTQRETKEMQKPQWYKQTFEEAEKGFDETLAKEKGMNRDDRVHGALLILNELVRISSMEGERMREEMEEITQQQLVHDKYCKEMMGFGAKPRHITPFTSFQSVQPQQSNALLGLLGYSTPQGFLSFGATPAPAKSSLVESRYCRELMEERFDQVCRWVLKYKTSKNPLIQMTILNLLPRLAAFKPPTFTDQYLPDTMGYLLASLKKEKERTAAFQALGLLVVAVRSEIQQYLTKILEIIKAALPPKDFAHKRQKTMQVDATVFTCISMLSRAMGPSIQPDIKELLEPMLAVGLSPALTAVLYDLSRQIPQLKKDIQDGLLKMLSLVLMHKPLRHPGMPKGLAHQLASPSLTNIPEASDVGSITLALRTLGSFEFEGKKRHSLTQFVRHCADHFLNSEHKEIRMEAARTCSRLLTPSIHMVSGHVVSQTAVQVVADVLSKLLVVGITDPARSIYIQLSCN
;
A
#
# COMPACT_ATOMS: atom_id res chain seq x y z
N MET A 1 -16.09 -23.87 -0.04
CA MET A 1 -16.28 -24.63 1.23
C MET A 1 -15.26 -25.75 1.42
N ALA A 2 -15.03 -26.67 0.48
CA ALA A 2 -14.00 -27.72 0.65
C ALA A 2 -12.57 -27.31 0.24
N VAL A 3 -12.40 -26.17 -0.44
CA VAL A 3 -11.09 -25.69 -0.94
C VAL A 3 -10.41 -24.73 0.04
N ASP A 4 -11.19 -24.09 0.93
CA ASP A 4 -10.71 -23.12 1.91
C ASP A 4 -10.04 -23.76 3.13
N PHE A 5 -10.22 -25.07 3.33
CA PHE A 5 -9.66 -25.83 4.46
C PHE A 5 -8.28 -26.42 4.18
N VAL A 6 -7.89 -26.57 2.91
CA VAL A 6 -6.60 -27.19 2.54
C VAL A 6 -5.40 -26.34 2.98
N PRO A 7 -5.40 -25.00 2.87
CA PRO A 7 -4.27 -24.19 3.35
C PRO A 7 -4.15 -24.22 4.88
N VAL A 8 -5.27 -24.27 5.60
CA VAL A 8 -5.28 -24.21 7.08
C VAL A 8 -4.82 -25.52 7.72
N SER A 9 -5.09 -26.67 7.10
CA SER A 9 -4.55 -27.96 7.56
C SER A 9 -3.06 -28.17 7.26
N LEU A 10 -2.43 -27.31 6.45
CA LEU A 10 -0.97 -27.33 6.22
C LEU A 10 -0.18 -26.55 7.29
N ILE A 11 -0.85 -25.71 8.10
CA ILE A 11 -0.23 -24.84 9.12
C ILE A 11 0.18 -25.62 10.39
N GLY A 12 -0.25 -26.87 10.54
CA GLY A 12 -0.03 -27.67 11.76
C GLY A 12 0.84 -28.92 11.59
N VAL A 13 1.54 -29.08 10.47
CA VAL A 13 2.36 -30.28 10.23
C VAL A 13 3.80 -30.04 10.71
N GLU A 14 3.97 -29.77 12.00
CA GLU A 14 5.25 -30.07 12.65
C GLU A 14 5.36 -31.60 12.74
N GLY A 15 6.22 -32.20 11.91
CA GLY A 15 6.56 -33.64 11.97
C GLY A 15 5.71 -34.58 11.08
N GLY A 16 5.50 -34.25 9.80
CA GLY A 16 4.71 -35.09 8.89
C GLY A 16 5.55 -36.04 8.02
N ASN A 17 5.49 -37.35 8.31
CA ASN A 17 6.01 -38.46 7.49
C ASN A 17 6.07 -38.13 5.97
N ALA A 18 7.23 -38.37 5.32
CA ALA A 18 7.48 -38.14 3.88
C ALA A 18 6.36 -38.65 2.94
N THR A 19 5.60 -39.67 3.35
CA THR A 19 4.44 -40.20 2.64
C THR A 19 3.28 -39.19 2.50
N ARG A 20 3.06 -38.30 3.47
CA ARG A 20 2.05 -37.23 3.41
C ARG A 20 2.47 -36.13 2.45
N ILE A 21 3.75 -35.72 2.50
CA ILE A 21 4.31 -34.71 1.58
C ILE A 21 4.18 -35.18 0.14
N SER A 22 4.53 -36.43 -0.15
CA SER A 22 4.38 -37.01 -1.49
C SER A 22 2.92 -37.02 -1.98
N ARG A 23 1.95 -37.34 -1.10
CA ARG A 23 0.51 -37.30 -1.45
C ARG A 23 0.03 -35.87 -1.73
N PHE A 24 0.39 -34.92 -0.88
CA PHE A 24 0.01 -33.51 -1.08
C PHE A 24 0.65 -32.93 -2.34
N ALA A 25 1.93 -33.21 -2.58
CA ALA A 25 2.59 -32.86 -3.84
C ALA A 25 1.81 -33.39 -5.04
N ASN A 26 1.42 -34.68 -5.04
CA ASN A 26 0.65 -35.26 -6.14
C ASN A 26 -0.73 -34.61 -6.33
N TYR A 27 -1.43 -34.23 -5.26
CA TYR A 27 -2.68 -33.48 -5.38
C TYR A 27 -2.47 -32.08 -5.98
N LEU A 28 -1.44 -31.36 -5.54
CA LEU A 28 -1.11 -30.03 -6.06
C LEU A 28 -0.68 -30.10 -7.53
N ARG A 29 0.07 -31.14 -7.93
CA ARG A 29 0.46 -31.39 -9.33
C ARG A 29 -0.74 -31.53 -10.27
N ASN A 30 -1.83 -32.14 -9.79
CA ASN A 30 -3.05 -32.32 -10.58
C ASN A 30 -3.92 -31.05 -10.61
N LEU A 31 -3.78 -30.15 -9.65
CA LEU A 31 -4.53 -28.90 -9.56
C LEU A 31 -3.91 -27.75 -10.38
N LEU A 32 -2.59 -27.76 -10.57
CA LEU A 32 -1.87 -26.70 -11.27
C LEU A 32 -2.30 -26.50 -12.74
N PRO A 33 -2.56 -27.54 -13.55
CA PRO A 33 -3.12 -27.38 -14.89
C PRO A 33 -4.63 -27.09 -14.81
N SER A 34 -5.03 -26.02 -14.12
CA SER A 34 -6.42 -25.58 -14.02
C SER A 34 -6.70 -24.37 -14.91
N SER A 35 -7.97 -24.15 -15.25
CA SER A 35 -8.41 -23.00 -16.03
C SER A 35 -8.58 -21.73 -15.19
N ASP A 36 -8.65 -21.85 -13.86
CA ASP A 36 -8.89 -20.74 -12.94
C ASP A 36 -7.55 -20.21 -12.37
N PRO A 37 -7.15 -18.96 -12.68
CA PRO A 37 -5.91 -18.37 -12.18
C PRO A 37 -5.87 -18.23 -10.65
N VAL A 38 -7.02 -18.07 -9.99
CA VAL A 38 -7.05 -17.95 -8.52
C VAL A 38 -6.68 -19.28 -7.88
N VAL A 39 -7.19 -20.39 -8.42
CA VAL A 39 -6.84 -21.74 -7.96
C VAL A 39 -5.37 -22.03 -8.22
N MET A 40 -4.84 -21.66 -9.39
CA MET A 40 -3.41 -21.81 -9.70
C MET A 40 -2.52 -21.07 -8.70
N GLU A 41 -2.84 -19.83 -8.35
CA GLU A 41 -2.05 -19.03 -7.40
C GLU A 41 -2.08 -19.62 -5.97
N MET A 42 -3.23 -20.12 -5.53
CA MET A 42 -3.33 -20.77 -4.22
C MET A 42 -2.60 -22.12 -4.19
N ALA A 43 -2.67 -22.88 -5.27
CA ALA A 43 -1.95 -24.15 -5.40
C ALA A 43 -0.43 -23.95 -5.43
N SER A 44 0.08 -22.94 -6.16
CA SER A 44 1.51 -22.64 -6.19
C SER A 44 2.03 -22.19 -4.83
N LYS A 45 1.27 -21.35 -4.10
CA LYS A 45 1.63 -20.95 -2.73
C LYS A 45 1.69 -22.15 -1.79
N ALA A 46 0.71 -23.05 -1.86
CA ALA A 46 0.72 -24.28 -1.08
C ALA A 46 1.94 -25.16 -1.39
N MET A 47 2.40 -25.20 -2.65
CA MET A 47 3.64 -25.90 -3.03
C MET A 47 4.89 -25.23 -2.45
N GLY A 48 4.94 -23.89 -2.42
CA GLY A 48 6.01 -23.14 -1.73
C GLY A 48 6.07 -23.48 -0.24
N HIS A 49 4.92 -23.44 0.45
CA HIS A 49 4.84 -23.85 1.86
C HIS A 49 5.28 -25.30 2.09
N LEU A 50 4.89 -26.22 1.21
CA LEU A 50 5.31 -27.62 1.28
C LEU A 50 6.85 -27.77 1.17
N SER A 51 7.51 -26.91 0.39
CA SER A 51 8.97 -26.90 0.26
C SER A 51 9.71 -26.40 1.52
N MET A 52 9.02 -25.70 2.44
CA MET A 52 9.62 -25.21 3.69
C MET A 52 9.54 -26.24 4.84
N ALA A 53 8.91 -27.40 4.64
CA ALA A 53 8.70 -28.40 5.68
C ALA A 53 9.98 -29.08 6.22
N GLY A 54 11.16 -28.79 5.65
CA GLY A 54 12.46 -29.09 6.26
C GLY A 54 12.92 -30.55 6.21
N ASP A 55 12.24 -31.41 5.44
CA ASP A 55 12.58 -32.82 5.32
C ASP A 55 13.73 -33.09 4.33
N THR A 56 14.38 -34.25 4.44
CA THR A 56 15.42 -34.72 3.49
C THR A 56 14.93 -34.79 2.05
N PHE A 57 13.62 -34.91 1.83
CA PHE A 57 12.97 -34.94 0.51
C PHE A 57 12.88 -33.56 -0.18
N THR A 58 13.16 -32.46 0.54
CA THR A 58 12.98 -31.10 0.03
C THR A 58 13.83 -30.82 -1.21
N ALA A 59 15.09 -31.29 -1.23
CA ALA A 59 15.99 -31.07 -2.35
C ALA A 59 15.47 -31.73 -3.65
N GLU A 60 15.14 -33.02 -3.58
CA GLU A 60 14.61 -33.79 -4.72
C GLU A 60 13.27 -33.23 -5.21
N TYR A 61 12.39 -32.84 -4.27
CA TYR A 61 11.11 -32.22 -4.59
C TYR A 61 11.28 -30.92 -5.36
N VAL A 62 12.08 -29.98 -4.84
CA VAL A 62 12.28 -28.67 -5.49
C VAL A 62 12.94 -28.84 -6.84
N GLU A 63 13.96 -29.70 -6.95
CA GLU A 63 14.64 -29.98 -8.22
C GLU A 63 13.66 -30.53 -9.27
N PHE A 64 12.84 -31.52 -8.89
CA PHE A 64 11.83 -32.10 -9.78
C PHE A 64 10.82 -31.05 -10.25
N GLU A 65 10.28 -30.24 -9.33
CA GLU A 65 9.28 -29.24 -9.66
C GLU A 65 9.82 -28.12 -10.54
N VAL A 66 11.06 -27.67 -10.31
CA VAL A 66 11.73 -26.67 -11.14
C VAL A 66 11.95 -27.21 -12.54
N LYS A 67 12.54 -28.41 -12.69
CA LYS A 67 12.78 -29.01 -14.02
C LYS A 67 11.48 -29.18 -14.81
N ARG A 68 10.45 -29.72 -14.17
CA ARG A 68 9.12 -29.89 -14.78
C ARG A 68 8.51 -28.56 -15.23
N ALA A 69 8.62 -27.51 -14.40
CA ALA A 69 8.12 -26.20 -14.74
C ALA A 69 8.85 -25.60 -15.95
N LEU A 70 10.19 -25.75 -16.03
CA LEU A 70 11.01 -25.28 -17.14
C LEU A 70 10.71 -26.02 -18.45
N GLU A 71 10.49 -27.34 -18.40
CA GLU A 71 10.06 -28.13 -19.56
C GLU A 71 8.73 -27.63 -20.14
N TRP A 72 7.76 -27.32 -19.28
CA TRP A 72 6.48 -26.74 -19.70
C TRP A 72 6.62 -25.33 -20.31
N LEU A 73 7.64 -24.56 -19.92
CA LEU A 73 7.90 -23.26 -20.53
C LEU A 73 8.52 -23.36 -21.92
N GLY A 74 9.46 -24.31 -22.12
CA GLY A 74 10.21 -24.45 -23.37
C GLY A 74 9.51 -25.29 -24.46
N ALA A 75 8.73 -26.31 -24.08
CA ALA A 75 8.21 -27.30 -25.02
C ALA A 75 6.69 -27.26 -25.24
N ASP A 76 5.92 -26.69 -24.31
CA ASP A 76 4.46 -26.81 -24.32
C ASP A 76 3.76 -25.54 -24.87
N ARG A 77 2.75 -25.73 -25.71
CA ARG A 77 1.88 -24.65 -26.21
C ARG A 77 0.71 -24.34 -25.27
N ASN A 78 0.47 -25.18 -24.26
CA ASN A 78 -0.66 -25.02 -23.36
C ASN A 78 -0.46 -23.81 -22.42
N GLU A 79 -1.32 -22.80 -22.57
CA GLU A 79 -1.30 -21.56 -21.78
C GLU A 79 -1.43 -21.82 -20.28
N GLY A 80 -2.30 -22.74 -19.87
CA GLY A 80 -2.53 -23.04 -18.45
C GLY A 80 -1.30 -23.61 -17.77
N ARG A 81 -0.55 -24.47 -18.47
CA ARG A 81 0.72 -25.03 -17.96
C ARG A 81 1.79 -23.97 -17.87
N ARG A 82 1.91 -23.10 -18.87
CA ARG A 82 2.90 -22.00 -18.83
C ARG A 82 2.60 -21.00 -17.70
N HIS A 83 1.33 -20.68 -17.46
CA HIS A 83 0.93 -19.84 -16.34
C HIS A 83 1.21 -20.49 -14.99
N ALA A 84 0.89 -21.78 -14.84
CA ALA A 84 1.20 -22.53 -13.62
C ALA A 84 2.72 -22.61 -13.37
N SER A 85 3.52 -22.85 -14.41
CA SER A 85 4.98 -22.92 -14.32
C SER A 85 5.59 -21.63 -13.77
N VAL A 86 5.20 -20.47 -14.27
CA VAL A 86 5.77 -19.20 -13.79
C VAL A 86 5.40 -18.93 -12.33
N LEU A 87 4.20 -19.31 -11.90
CA LEU A 87 3.78 -19.20 -10.50
C LEU A 87 4.56 -20.15 -9.58
N VAL A 88 4.75 -21.41 -10.00
CA VAL A 88 5.54 -22.39 -9.23
C VAL A 88 7.00 -21.94 -9.09
N LEU A 89 7.63 -21.50 -10.19
CA LEU A 89 9.00 -21.01 -10.16
C LEU A 89 9.16 -19.80 -9.23
N ARG A 90 8.20 -18.87 -9.26
CA ARG A 90 8.17 -17.72 -8.33
C ARG A 90 8.12 -18.17 -6.87
N GLU A 91 7.17 -19.03 -6.52
CA GLU A 91 6.98 -19.46 -5.12
C GLU A 91 8.17 -20.29 -4.62
N LEU A 92 8.72 -21.19 -5.45
CA LEU A 92 9.89 -21.98 -5.09
C LEU A 92 11.16 -21.12 -4.94
N ALA A 93 11.33 -20.07 -5.75
CA ALA A 93 12.44 -19.13 -5.58
C ALA A 93 12.37 -18.41 -4.23
N VAL A 94 11.18 -18.07 -3.76
CA VAL A 94 10.98 -17.40 -2.46
C VAL A 94 11.08 -18.37 -1.28
N SER A 95 10.46 -19.55 -1.39
CA SER A 95 10.35 -20.52 -0.29
C SER A 95 11.60 -21.41 -0.12
N ALA A 96 12.28 -21.77 -1.21
CA ALA A 96 13.47 -22.62 -1.20
C ALA A 96 14.67 -22.01 -1.97
N PRO A 97 15.20 -20.84 -1.54
CA PRO A 97 16.27 -20.11 -2.22
C PRO A 97 17.53 -20.92 -2.57
N THR A 98 17.92 -21.87 -1.73
CA THR A 98 19.17 -22.64 -1.89
C THR A 98 19.06 -23.69 -2.97
N PHE A 99 17.99 -24.47 -2.97
CA PHE A 99 17.78 -25.51 -3.97
C PHE A 99 17.40 -24.92 -5.32
N PHE A 100 16.59 -23.85 -5.32
CA PHE A 100 16.24 -23.14 -6.56
C PHE A 100 17.49 -22.59 -7.29
N PHE A 101 18.44 -22.00 -6.54
CA PHE A 101 19.62 -21.39 -7.15
C PHE A 101 20.56 -22.41 -7.83
N GLN A 102 20.47 -23.71 -7.48
CA GLN A 102 21.22 -24.75 -8.20
C GLN A 102 20.77 -24.91 -9.66
N GLN A 103 19.54 -24.49 -9.98
CA GLN A 103 18.94 -24.56 -11.32
C GLN A 103 18.82 -23.17 -11.99
N VAL A 104 19.62 -22.19 -11.55
CA VAL A 104 19.53 -20.79 -12.03
C VAL A 104 19.84 -20.64 -13.53
N GLN A 105 20.81 -21.39 -14.05
CA GLN A 105 21.16 -21.32 -15.48
C GLN A 105 19.99 -21.75 -16.38
N PRO A 106 19.44 -22.97 -16.26
CA PRO A 106 18.30 -23.37 -17.08
C PRO A 106 17.04 -22.53 -16.81
N PHE A 107 16.93 -21.86 -15.66
CA PHE A 107 15.88 -20.87 -15.44
C PHE A 107 16.03 -19.66 -16.38
N PHE A 108 17.20 -19.02 -16.44
CA PHE A 108 17.43 -17.87 -17.35
C PHE A 108 17.31 -18.26 -18.82
N ASP A 109 17.67 -19.49 -19.19
CA ASP A 109 17.56 -19.94 -20.58
C ASP A 109 16.10 -20.15 -21.04
N ASN A 110 15.15 -20.39 -20.13
CA ASN A 110 13.76 -20.69 -20.47
C ASN A 110 12.75 -19.60 -20.07
N ILE A 111 13.04 -18.77 -19.07
CA ILE A 111 12.07 -17.78 -18.56
C ILE A 111 11.64 -16.77 -19.63
N PHE A 112 12.55 -16.41 -20.55
CA PHE A 112 12.25 -15.44 -21.60
C PHE A 112 11.16 -15.92 -22.56
N TYR A 113 10.99 -17.22 -22.79
CA TYR A 113 9.84 -17.74 -23.56
C TYR A 113 8.49 -17.37 -22.93
N ALA A 114 8.43 -17.25 -21.61
CA ALA A 114 7.22 -16.83 -20.88
C ALA A 114 7.05 -15.30 -20.86
N VAL A 115 8.14 -14.54 -20.86
CA VAL A 115 8.09 -13.07 -20.93
C VAL A 115 7.59 -12.59 -22.30
N TRP A 116 7.91 -13.33 -23.36
CA TRP A 116 7.43 -13.07 -24.73
C TRP A 116 6.09 -13.74 -25.05
N ASP A 117 5.33 -14.14 -24.03
CA ASP A 117 4.01 -14.75 -24.24
C ASP A 117 2.95 -13.70 -24.66
N PRO A 118 2.00 -14.02 -25.58
CA PRO A 118 0.91 -13.11 -25.92
C PRO A 118 -0.05 -12.81 -24.75
N LYS A 119 -0.10 -13.63 -23.71
CA LYS A 119 -0.97 -13.44 -22.54
C LYS A 119 -0.31 -12.56 -21.49
N GLN A 120 -0.95 -11.44 -21.16
CA GLN A 120 -0.52 -10.51 -20.11
C GLN A 120 -0.20 -11.20 -18.77
N ALA A 121 -1.09 -12.08 -18.29
CA ALA A 121 -0.93 -12.73 -16.98
C ALA A 121 0.31 -13.63 -16.91
N ILE A 122 0.71 -14.25 -18.03
CA ILE A 122 1.94 -15.05 -18.11
C ILE A 122 3.16 -14.13 -18.12
N ARG A 123 3.13 -13.02 -18.88
CA ARG A 123 4.22 -12.04 -18.88
C ARG A 123 4.49 -11.45 -17.49
N GLU A 124 3.43 -11.03 -16.79
CA GLU A 124 3.54 -10.48 -15.43
C GLU A 124 4.03 -11.54 -14.43
N GLY A 125 3.52 -12.77 -14.52
CA GLY A 125 3.97 -13.90 -13.70
C GLY A 125 5.44 -14.25 -13.96
N ALA A 126 5.88 -14.26 -15.21
CA ALA A 126 7.25 -14.53 -15.62
C ALA A 126 8.22 -13.48 -15.06
N VAL A 127 7.88 -12.20 -15.19
CA VAL A 127 8.70 -11.11 -14.64
C VAL A 127 8.70 -11.13 -13.12
N SER A 128 7.60 -11.54 -12.47
CA SER A 128 7.57 -11.75 -11.02
C SER A 128 8.47 -12.91 -10.58
N ALA A 129 8.59 -13.98 -11.36
CA ALA A 129 9.54 -15.07 -11.11
C ALA A 129 10.98 -14.61 -11.35
N LEU A 130 11.22 -13.85 -12.43
CA LEU A 130 12.50 -13.23 -12.74
C LEU A 130 12.96 -12.31 -11.60
N ARG A 131 12.06 -11.49 -11.05
CA ARG A 131 12.32 -10.65 -9.86
C ARG A 131 12.81 -11.47 -8.68
N ALA A 132 12.12 -12.56 -8.33
CA ALA A 132 12.53 -13.42 -7.23
C ALA A 132 13.93 -13.99 -7.48
N CYS A 133 14.21 -14.48 -8.69
CA CYS A 133 15.50 -15.03 -9.06
C CYS A 133 16.64 -13.99 -9.05
N LEU A 134 16.39 -12.78 -9.55
CA LEU A 134 17.38 -11.71 -9.54
C LEU A 134 17.69 -11.24 -8.10
N ILE A 135 16.69 -11.17 -7.21
CA ILE A 135 16.93 -10.91 -5.78
C ILE A 135 17.86 -11.97 -5.17
N LEU A 136 17.62 -13.26 -5.47
CA LEU A 136 18.53 -14.33 -5.02
C LEU A 136 19.94 -14.18 -5.59
N THR A 137 20.05 -13.78 -6.85
CA THR A 137 21.34 -13.52 -7.51
C THR A 137 22.06 -12.41 -6.76
N THR A 138 21.38 -11.30 -6.45
CA THR A 138 21.95 -10.21 -5.68
C THR A 138 22.42 -10.62 -4.29
N GLN A 139 21.65 -11.46 -3.58
CA GLN A 139 22.03 -11.95 -2.26
C GLN A 139 23.23 -12.91 -2.29
N ARG A 140 23.49 -13.57 -3.42
CA ARG A 140 24.56 -14.56 -3.59
C ARG A 140 25.80 -14.01 -4.31
N GLU A 141 25.75 -12.77 -4.78
CA GLU A 141 26.91 -12.06 -5.32
C GLU A 141 27.97 -11.86 -4.25
N THR A 142 29.02 -12.68 -4.29
CA THR A 142 30.22 -12.44 -3.47
C THR A 142 31.21 -11.56 -4.25
N LYS A 143 32.08 -10.84 -3.53
CA LYS A 143 33.15 -10.03 -4.13
C LYS A 143 34.16 -10.86 -4.94
N GLU A 144 34.19 -12.18 -4.72
CA GLU A 144 35.07 -13.13 -5.40
C GLU A 144 34.41 -13.83 -6.59
N MET A 145 33.09 -13.74 -6.75
CA MET A 145 32.42 -14.24 -7.95
C MET A 145 32.74 -13.33 -9.15
N GLN A 146 33.05 -13.95 -10.30
CA GLN A 146 33.04 -13.25 -11.59
C GLN A 146 31.68 -12.59 -11.80
N LYS A 147 31.67 -11.42 -12.47
CA LYS A 147 30.46 -10.65 -12.79
C LYS A 147 29.37 -11.60 -13.30
N PRO A 148 28.23 -11.77 -12.60
CA PRO A 148 27.19 -12.69 -13.04
C PRO A 148 26.68 -12.27 -14.41
N GLN A 149 26.78 -13.18 -15.38
CA GLN A 149 26.44 -12.92 -16.78
C GLN A 149 24.93 -12.71 -16.97
N TRP A 150 24.12 -13.18 -16.03
CA TRP A 150 22.66 -13.16 -16.10
C TRP A 150 22.07 -11.75 -16.17
N TYR A 151 22.68 -10.72 -15.55
CA TYR A 151 22.19 -9.33 -15.71
C TYR A 151 22.36 -8.85 -17.14
N LYS A 152 23.51 -9.14 -17.75
CA LYS A 152 23.79 -8.78 -19.14
C LYS A 152 22.86 -9.54 -20.09
N GLN A 153 22.70 -10.85 -19.90
CA GLN A 153 21.73 -11.66 -20.65
C GLN A 153 20.32 -11.08 -20.54
N THR A 154 19.87 -10.72 -19.33
CA THR A 154 18.53 -10.15 -19.10
C THR A 154 18.35 -8.81 -19.80
N PHE A 155 19.38 -7.96 -19.81
CA PHE A 155 19.35 -6.68 -20.52
C PHE A 155 19.33 -6.86 -22.04
N GLU A 156 20.16 -7.76 -22.58
CA GLU A 156 20.22 -8.05 -24.02
C GLU A 156 18.90 -8.65 -24.52
N GLU A 157 18.25 -9.51 -23.74
CA GLU A 157 16.91 -10.00 -24.05
C GLU A 157 15.87 -8.86 -24.05
N ALA A 158 15.92 -7.95 -23.07
CA ALA A 158 15.04 -6.78 -23.06
C ALA A 158 15.25 -5.88 -24.29
N GLU A 159 16.50 -5.68 -24.72
CA GLU A 159 16.86 -4.89 -25.91
C GLU A 159 16.23 -5.45 -27.19
N LYS A 160 16.24 -6.78 -27.37
CA LYS A 160 15.57 -7.45 -28.51
C LYS A 160 14.08 -7.12 -28.58
N GLY A 161 13.41 -6.95 -27.44
CA GLY A 161 11.99 -6.59 -27.38
C GLY A 161 11.67 -5.20 -27.97
N PHE A 162 12.66 -4.32 -28.09
CA PHE A 162 12.52 -2.98 -28.68
C PHE A 162 12.94 -2.90 -30.15
N ASP A 163 13.59 -3.94 -30.67
CA ASP A 163 14.02 -4.01 -32.07
C ASP A 163 12.82 -4.21 -33.01
N GLU A 164 12.60 -3.22 -33.87
CA GLU A 164 11.48 -3.20 -34.82
C GLU A 164 11.66 -4.22 -35.95
N THR A 165 12.89 -4.71 -36.18
CA THR A 165 13.20 -5.69 -37.24
C THR A 165 12.70 -7.10 -36.91
N LEU A 166 12.60 -7.43 -35.61
CA LEU A 166 12.12 -8.72 -35.11
C LEU A 166 10.60 -8.89 -35.21
N ALA A 167 9.85 -7.84 -35.59
CA ALA A 167 8.38 -7.77 -35.60
C ALA A 167 7.64 -8.87 -36.39
N LYS A 168 8.37 -9.74 -37.12
CA LYS A 168 7.82 -10.85 -37.91
C LYS A 168 7.87 -12.23 -37.24
N GLU A 169 8.40 -12.35 -36.02
CA GLU A 169 8.31 -13.63 -35.29
C GLU A 169 6.88 -13.91 -34.78
N LYS A 170 6.50 -15.19 -34.85
CA LYS A 170 5.11 -15.70 -34.82
C LYS A 170 4.36 -15.35 -33.53
N GLY A 171 3.17 -14.75 -33.67
CA GLY A 171 2.10 -14.78 -32.67
C GLY A 171 2.06 -13.63 -31.63
N MET A 172 3.09 -12.78 -31.56
CA MET A 172 3.15 -11.69 -30.57
C MET A 172 3.06 -10.31 -31.24
N ASN A 173 2.10 -9.48 -30.79
CA ASN A 173 1.95 -8.11 -31.27
C ASN A 173 3.13 -7.24 -30.83
N ARG A 174 3.39 -6.14 -31.56
CA ARG A 174 4.43 -5.16 -31.22
C ARG A 174 4.25 -4.63 -29.79
N ASP A 175 3.02 -4.30 -29.41
CA ASP A 175 2.73 -3.75 -28.08
C ASP A 175 2.99 -4.77 -26.96
N ASP A 176 2.71 -6.04 -27.20
CA ASP A 176 2.95 -7.10 -26.21
C ASP A 176 4.46 -7.27 -25.96
N ARG A 177 5.29 -7.21 -27.00
CA ARG A 177 6.75 -7.26 -26.88
C ARG A 177 7.28 -6.08 -26.09
N VAL A 178 6.86 -4.88 -26.47
CA VAL A 178 7.27 -3.66 -25.78
C VAL A 178 6.88 -3.71 -24.31
N HIS A 179 5.68 -4.23 -23.99
CA HIS A 179 5.27 -4.43 -22.61
C HIS A 179 6.17 -5.40 -21.85
N GLY A 180 6.47 -6.58 -22.40
CA GLY A 180 7.38 -7.55 -21.77
C GLY A 180 8.79 -6.98 -21.55
N ALA A 181 9.33 -6.28 -22.54
CA ALA A 181 10.63 -5.63 -22.46
C ALA A 181 10.68 -4.53 -21.38
N LEU A 182 9.65 -3.68 -21.31
CA LEU A 182 9.54 -2.63 -20.29
C LEU A 182 9.41 -3.21 -18.88
N LEU A 183 8.73 -4.36 -18.72
CA LEU A 183 8.65 -5.06 -17.45
C LEU A 183 10.01 -5.61 -17.00
N ILE A 184 10.81 -6.19 -17.92
CA ILE A 184 12.19 -6.62 -17.60
C ILE A 184 13.04 -5.42 -17.16
N LEU A 185 13.01 -4.31 -17.92
CA LEU A 185 13.75 -3.09 -17.57
C LEU A 185 13.33 -2.55 -16.21
N ASN A 186 12.05 -2.66 -15.87
CA ASN A 186 11.53 -2.26 -14.57
C ASN A 186 12.18 -3.03 -13.43
N GLU A 187 12.34 -4.35 -13.56
CA GLU A 187 13.02 -5.17 -12.54
C GLU A 187 14.54 -4.94 -12.50
N LEU A 188 15.19 -4.69 -13.63
CA LEU A 188 16.62 -4.34 -13.64
C LEU A 188 16.88 -3.00 -12.93
N VAL A 189 16.06 -1.98 -13.21
CA VAL A 189 16.15 -0.68 -12.52
C VAL A 189 15.87 -0.85 -11.03
N ARG A 190 14.86 -1.65 -10.68
CA ARG A 190 14.50 -1.95 -9.29
C ARG A 190 15.67 -2.49 -8.48
N ILE A 191 16.40 -3.45 -9.03
CA ILE A 191 17.52 -4.12 -8.34
C ILE A 191 18.79 -3.26 -8.35
N SER A 192 18.89 -2.35 -9.32
CA SER A 192 19.98 -1.37 -9.36
C SER A 192 19.82 -0.21 -8.37
N SER A 193 18.60 0.04 -7.85
CA SER A 193 18.30 1.23 -7.02
C SER A 193 17.45 0.89 -5.80
N MET A 194 18.10 0.74 -4.64
CA MET A 194 17.38 0.53 -3.38
C MET A 194 16.67 1.80 -2.87
N GLU A 195 17.23 2.98 -3.13
CA GLU A 195 16.66 4.25 -2.65
C GLU A 195 15.29 4.53 -3.29
N GLY A 196 15.16 4.30 -4.59
CA GLY A 196 13.91 4.45 -5.33
C GLY A 196 12.79 3.54 -4.80
N GLU A 197 13.12 2.28 -4.50
CA GLU A 197 12.14 1.32 -4.01
C GLU A 197 11.72 1.57 -2.57
N ARG A 198 12.63 2.01 -1.70
CA ARG A 198 12.27 2.41 -0.32
C ARG A 198 11.21 3.50 -0.32
N MET A 199 11.36 4.52 -1.17
CA MET A 199 10.37 5.60 -1.29
C MET A 199 9.02 5.10 -1.81
N ARG A 200 9.03 4.11 -2.71
CA ARG A 200 7.82 3.48 -3.24
C ARG A 200 7.09 2.64 -2.19
N GLU A 201 7.81 1.85 -1.40
CA GLU A 201 7.23 1.04 -0.34
C GLU A 201 6.57 1.91 0.74
N GLU A 202 7.23 2.98 1.17
CA GLU A 202 6.65 3.96 2.09
C GLU A 202 5.35 4.59 1.52
N MET A 203 5.29 4.85 0.21
CA MET A 203 4.09 5.36 -0.46
C MET A 203 2.95 4.31 -0.54
N GLU A 204 3.29 3.05 -0.83
CA GLU A 204 2.35 1.95 -0.91
C GLU A 204 1.74 1.63 0.46
N GLU A 205 2.53 1.70 1.54
CA GLU A 205 2.03 1.53 2.91
C GLU A 205 0.92 2.54 3.26
N ILE A 206 1.14 3.82 2.95
CA ILE A 206 0.14 4.89 3.17
C ILE A 206 -1.14 4.61 2.37
N THR A 207 -0.99 4.18 1.12
CA THR A 207 -2.14 3.90 0.23
C THR A 207 -2.89 2.63 0.66
N GLN A 208 -2.19 1.61 1.15
CA GLN A 208 -2.79 0.35 1.59
C GLN A 208 -3.60 0.49 2.87
N GLN A 209 -3.13 1.29 3.84
CA GLN A 209 -3.90 1.60 5.06
C GLN A 209 -5.27 2.20 4.73
N GLN A 210 -5.35 2.99 3.65
CA GLN A 210 -6.60 3.58 3.18
C GLN A 210 -7.56 2.57 2.54
N LEU A 211 -7.05 1.67 1.69
CA LEU A 211 -7.87 0.64 1.03
C LEU A 211 -8.54 -0.29 2.04
N VAL A 212 -7.82 -0.64 3.13
CA VAL A 212 -8.36 -1.47 4.21
C VAL A 212 -9.56 -0.78 4.87
N HIS A 213 -9.45 0.52 5.14
CA HIS A 213 -10.54 1.27 5.74
C HIS A 213 -11.73 1.46 4.82
N ASP A 214 -11.51 1.77 3.53
CA ASP A 214 -12.61 1.93 2.57
C ASP A 214 -13.40 0.63 2.38
N LYS A 215 -12.72 -0.52 2.38
CA LYS A 215 -13.37 -1.84 2.40
C LYS A 215 -14.18 -2.04 3.67
N TYR A 216 -13.60 -1.74 4.83
CA TYR A 216 -14.27 -1.87 6.12
C TYR A 216 -15.56 -1.03 6.19
N CYS A 217 -15.51 0.23 5.75
CA CYS A 217 -16.69 1.10 5.67
C CYS A 217 -17.77 0.55 4.72
N LYS A 218 -17.39 -0.01 3.56
CA LYS A 218 -18.33 -0.60 2.59
C LYS A 218 -18.97 -1.89 3.10
N GLU A 219 -18.22 -2.75 3.78
CA GLU A 219 -18.71 -4.00 4.37
C GLU A 219 -19.73 -3.76 5.48
N MET A 220 -19.55 -2.71 6.29
CA MET A 220 -20.52 -2.29 7.31
C MET A 220 -21.85 -1.76 6.73
N MET A 221 -21.84 -1.13 5.55
CA MET A 221 -23.08 -0.71 4.86
C MET A 221 -23.89 -1.90 4.29
N GLY A 222 -23.31 -3.11 4.22
CA GLY A 222 -23.88 -4.27 3.54
C GLY A 222 -24.95 -5.06 4.29
N PHE A 223 -25.19 -4.79 5.58
CA PHE A 223 -26.16 -5.57 6.38
C PHE A 223 -27.56 -4.94 6.53
N GLY A 224 -27.84 -3.81 5.86
CA GLY A 224 -29.05 -3.01 6.10
C GLY A 224 -30.06 -2.84 4.96
N ALA A 225 -29.85 -3.39 3.76
CA ALA A 225 -30.83 -3.26 2.69
C ALA A 225 -30.74 -4.42 1.68
N LYS A 226 -31.77 -5.26 1.61
CA LYS A 226 -31.97 -6.14 0.45
C LYS A 226 -32.24 -5.28 -0.78
N PRO A 227 -31.40 -5.25 -1.82
CA PRO A 227 -31.79 -4.67 -3.09
C PRO A 227 -32.62 -5.72 -3.84
N ARG A 228 -33.89 -5.40 -4.10
CA ARG A 228 -34.70 -6.18 -5.06
C ARG A 228 -34.00 -6.14 -6.42
N HIS A 229 -33.92 -7.31 -7.05
CA HIS A 229 -33.58 -7.52 -8.45
C HIS A 229 -34.03 -6.38 -9.36
N ILE A 230 -33.09 -5.62 -9.91
CA ILE A 230 -33.02 -5.25 -11.34
C ILE A 230 -31.53 -5.09 -11.65
N THR A 231 -31.00 -6.00 -12.45
CA THR A 231 -29.72 -5.89 -13.14
C THR A 231 -29.80 -4.84 -14.24
N PRO A 232 -28.90 -3.84 -14.30
CA PRO A 232 -28.48 -3.25 -15.56
C PRO A 232 -27.16 -3.91 -15.97
N PHE A 233 -27.23 -4.58 -17.11
CA PHE A 233 -26.12 -5.17 -17.84
C PHE A 233 -25.09 -4.07 -18.19
N THR A 234 -23.94 -4.04 -17.52
CA THR A 234 -22.75 -3.29 -17.98
C THR A 234 -21.54 -4.21 -17.97
N SER A 235 -21.31 -4.81 -19.14
CA SER A 235 -20.00 -5.07 -19.77
C SER A 235 -18.79 -5.18 -18.83
N PHE A 236 -18.37 -6.43 -18.66
CA PHE A 236 -17.03 -6.86 -18.25
C PHE A 236 -15.94 -6.01 -18.92
N GLN A 237 -15.25 -5.18 -18.12
CA GLN A 237 -13.95 -4.64 -18.47
C GLN A 237 -12.98 -4.93 -17.33
N SER A 238 -11.92 -5.64 -17.71
CA SER A 238 -10.80 -6.15 -16.93
C SER A 238 -10.16 -5.09 -16.04
N VAL A 239 -10.41 -5.20 -14.73
CA VAL A 239 -9.54 -4.66 -13.68
C VAL A 239 -8.75 -5.85 -13.15
N GLN A 240 -7.42 -5.74 -13.13
CA GLN A 240 -6.50 -6.70 -12.52
C GLN A 240 -7.03 -7.18 -11.16
N PRO A 241 -6.89 -8.47 -10.81
CA PRO A 241 -7.01 -8.88 -9.42
C PRO A 241 -5.79 -8.32 -8.67
N GLN A 242 -5.94 -7.13 -8.09
CA GLN A 242 -5.09 -6.71 -6.97
C GLN A 242 -5.25 -7.78 -5.89
N GLN A 243 -4.14 -8.44 -5.57
CA GLN A 243 -4.02 -9.45 -4.53
C GLN A 243 -4.89 -9.08 -3.33
N SER A 244 -5.89 -9.91 -3.07
CA SER A 244 -6.74 -9.81 -1.90
C SER A 244 -5.90 -10.07 -0.65
N ASN A 245 -5.34 -9.00 -0.06
CA ASN A 245 -4.64 -9.00 1.23
C ASN A 245 -5.57 -9.30 2.44
N ALA A 246 -6.74 -9.91 2.21
CA ALA A 246 -7.62 -10.42 3.26
C ALA A 246 -7.13 -11.76 3.84
N LEU A 247 -6.17 -12.43 3.19
CA LEU A 247 -5.65 -13.75 3.61
C LEU A 247 -4.44 -13.69 4.56
N LEU A 248 -3.80 -12.53 4.75
CA LEU A 248 -2.62 -12.43 5.62
C LEU A 248 -2.96 -12.49 7.12
N GLY A 249 -4.23 -12.28 7.50
CA GLY A 249 -4.70 -12.45 8.87
C GLY A 249 -4.98 -13.90 9.29
N LEU A 250 -4.99 -14.83 8.34
CA LEU A 250 -5.35 -16.25 8.56
C LEU A 250 -4.15 -17.21 8.49
N LEU A 251 -2.98 -16.72 8.04
CA LEU A 251 -1.78 -17.52 7.82
C LEU A 251 -0.68 -17.04 8.77
N GLY A 252 -0.59 -17.70 9.92
CA GLY A 252 0.46 -17.49 10.91
C GLY A 252 1.84 -17.77 10.31
N TYR A 253 2.58 -16.71 10.01
CA TYR A 253 4.02 -16.76 9.83
C TYR A 253 4.67 -16.59 11.20
N SER A 254 5.09 -17.69 11.82
CA SER A 254 5.99 -17.66 12.97
C SER A 254 6.99 -18.80 12.85
N THR A 255 8.25 -18.49 12.54
CA THR A 255 9.38 -19.33 12.93
C THR A 255 9.83 -18.95 14.34
N PRO A 256 10.24 -19.91 15.19
CA PRO A 256 10.27 -19.74 16.63
C PRO A 256 11.54 -19.01 17.09
N GLN A 257 11.39 -17.79 17.59
CA GLN A 257 12.30 -17.24 18.59
C GLN A 257 11.52 -16.41 19.61
N GLY A 258 11.64 -16.82 20.88
CA GLY A 258 11.44 -15.96 22.04
C GLY A 258 9.98 -15.62 22.36
N PHE A 259 9.50 -16.22 23.45
CA PHE A 259 8.29 -15.84 24.15
C PHE A 259 8.20 -14.31 24.38
N LEU A 260 6.97 -13.77 24.31
CA LEU A 260 6.48 -12.42 24.69
C LEU A 260 6.37 -11.34 23.58
N SER A 261 5.17 -11.22 22.97
CA SER A 261 4.44 -9.95 22.75
C SER A 261 3.19 -10.21 21.90
N PHE A 262 1.99 -10.02 22.47
CA PHE A 262 0.70 -10.23 21.80
C PHE A 262 0.04 -8.87 21.57
N GLY A 263 -0.24 -8.50 20.31
CA GLY A 263 -0.99 -7.28 19.96
C GLY A 263 -0.40 -6.38 18.88
N ALA A 264 0.68 -6.76 18.22
CA ALA A 264 1.14 -6.03 17.03
C ALA A 264 0.24 -6.39 15.84
N THR A 265 -0.37 -5.38 15.23
CA THR A 265 -0.85 -5.43 13.84
C THR A 265 0.20 -6.13 12.96
N PRO A 266 -0.18 -7.03 12.03
CA PRO A 266 0.80 -7.72 11.20
C PRO A 266 1.63 -6.67 10.47
N ALA A 267 2.91 -6.57 10.85
CA ALA A 267 3.86 -5.80 10.08
C ALA A 267 3.92 -6.45 8.69
N PRO A 268 3.85 -5.68 7.59
CA PRO A 268 4.01 -6.23 6.26
C PRO A 268 5.32 -7.02 6.20
N ALA A 269 5.32 -8.16 5.50
CA ALA A 269 6.53 -8.94 5.26
C ALA A 269 7.61 -7.98 4.76
N LYS A 270 8.68 -7.80 5.54
CA LYS A 270 9.75 -6.87 5.19
C LYS A 270 10.25 -7.28 3.80
N SER A 271 10.04 -6.40 2.84
CA SER A 271 10.71 -6.46 1.55
C SER A 271 12.20 -6.62 1.80
N SER A 272 12.79 -7.67 1.24
CA SER A 272 14.25 -7.72 1.14
C SER A 272 14.63 -6.71 0.07
N LEU A 273 14.78 -5.45 0.48
CA LEU A 273 15.41 -4.44 -0.37
C LEU A 273 16.86 -4.86 -0.55
N VAL A 274 17.24 -5.20 -1.78
CA VAL A 274 18.60 -5.60 -2.13
C VAL A 274 19.07 -4.76 -3.32
N GLU A 275 20.34 -4.37 -3.31
CA GLU A 275 20.98 -3.62 -4.39
C GLU A 275 22.12 -4.45 -4.98
N SER A 276 22.10 -4.68 -6.29
CA SER A 276 23.24 -5.29 -7.00
C SER A 276 24.16 -4.21 -7.54
N ARG A 277 25.41 -4.25 -7.14
CA ARG A 277 26.46 -3.38 -7.68
C ARG A 277 26.68 -3.62 -9.18
N TYR A 278 26.70 -4.89 -9.62
CA TYR A 278 26.95 -5.21 -11.01
C TYR A 278 25.79 -4.81 -11.93
N CYS A 279 24.55 -5.03 -11.47
CA CYS A 279 23.37 -4.55 -12.19
C CYS A 279 23.34 -3.02 -12.25
N ARG A 280 23.73 -2.34 -11.17
CA ARG A 280 23.87 -0.89 -11.14
C ARG A 280 24.90 -0.40 -12.16
N GLU A 281 26.12 -0.91 -12.17
CA GLU A 281 27.14 -0.54 -13.17
C GLU A 281 26.62 -0.68 -14.61
N LEU A 282 25.95 -1.80 -14.94
CA LEU A 282 25.35 -2.04 -16.26
C LEU A 282 24.26 -1.01 -16.61
N MET A 283 23.34 -0.75 -15.68
CA MET A 283 22.26 0.20 -15.89
C MET A 283 22.75 1.65 -15.95
N GLU A 284 23.86 1.96 -15.28
CA GLU A 284 24.51 3.27 -15.34
C GLU A 284 25.11 3.55 -16.71
N GLU A 285 25.71 2.56 -17.37
CA GLU A 285 26.26 2.66 -18.73
C GLU A 285 25.18 2.78 -19.81
N ARG A 286 24.01 2.17 -19.59
CA ARG A 286 22.90 2.13 -20.57
C ARG A 286 21.75 3.06 -20.22
N PHE A 287 21.93 3.97 -19.26
CA PHE A 287 20.89 4.84 -18.74
C PHE A 287 20.17 5.66 -19.83
N ASP A 288 20.95 6.30 -20.72
CA ASP A 288 20.40 7.11 -21.82
C ASP A 288 19.58 6.29 -22.81
N GLN A 289 20.05 5.08 -23.12
CA GLN A 289 19.35 4.17 -24.03
C GLN A 289 17.99 3.76 -23.44
N VAL A 290 17.98 3.40 -22.16
CA VAL A 290 16.75 3.03 -21.43
C VAL A 290 15.77 4.21 -21.38
N CYS A 291 16.22 5.41 -21.03
CA CYS A 291 15.36 6.59 -20.98
C CYS A 291 14.73 6.91 -22.34
N ARG A 292 15.51 6.83 -23.43
CA ARG A 292 15.01 7.03 -24.79
C ARG A 292 13.98 5.97 -25.19
N TRP A 293 14.20 4.69 -24.88
CA TRP A 293 13.22 3.65 -25.15
C TRP A 293 11.91 3.88 -24.40
N VAL A 294 11.97 4.20 -23.11
CA VAL A 294 10.76 4.47 -22.30
C VAL A 294 9.99 5.68 -22.85
N LEU A 295 10.69 6.77 -23.17
CA LEU A 295 10.05 7.98 -23.70
C LEU A 295 9.54 7.81 -25.14
N LYS A 296 10.16 6.95 -25.97
CA LYS A 296 9.68 6.64 -27.32
C LYS A 296 8.27 6.07 -27.31
N TYR A 297 7.92 5.27 -26.29
CA TYR A 297 6.62 4.62 -26.18
C TYR A 297 5.59 5.39 -25.34
N LYS A 298 5.89 6.62 -24.91
CA LYS A 298 4.98 7.47 -24.08
C LYS A 298 3.64 7.77 -24.75
N THR A 299 3.58 7.80 -26.08
CA THR A 299 2.36 8.07 -26.86
C THR A 299 1.57 6.80 -27.22
N SER A 300 1.99 5.63 -26.74
CA SER A 300 1.27 4.38 -26.97
C SER A 300 -0.17 4.47 -26.42
N LYS A 301 -1.12 3.86 -27.14
CA LYS A 301 -2.53 3.76 -26.72
C LYS A 301 -2.78 2.57 -25.80
N ASN A 302 -1.81 1.68 -25.63
CA ASN A 302 -1.97 0.48 -24.83
C ASN A 302 -1.87 0.83 -23.33
N PRO A 303 -2.91 0.57 -22.52
CA PRO A 303 -2.94 0.93 -21.10
C PRO A 303 -1.87 0.19 -20.28
N LEU A 304 -1.47 -1.01 -20.69
CA LEU A 304 -0.45 -1.80 -19.98
C LEU A 304 0.94 -1.15 -20.13
N ILE A 305 1.25 -0.68 -21.34
CA ILE A 305 2.49 0.06 -21.62
C ILE A 305 2.47 1.38 -20.85
N GLN A 306 1.36 2.13 -20.89
CA GLN A 306 1.25 3.39 -20.17
C GLN A 306 1.43 3.20 -18.65
N MET A 307 0.81 2.19 -18.06
CA MET A 307 0.99 1.83 -16.64
C MET A 307 2.44 1.48 -16.31
N THR A 308 3.11 0.70 -17.17
CA THR A 308 4.51 0.32 -16.97
C THR A 308 5.44 1.53 -17.07
N ILE A 309 5.17 2.45 -18.00
CA ILE A 309 5.91 3.71 -18.14
C ILE A 309 5.72 4.59 -16.90
N LEU A 310 4.49 4.72 -16.37
CA LEU A 310 4.22 5.46 -15.13
C LEU A 310 4.96 4.86 -13.93
N ASN A 311 5.18 3.55 -13.93
CA ASN A 311 5.96 2.87 -12.91
C ASN A 311 7.48 3.03 -13.10
N LEU A 312 7.96 3.14 -14.34
CA LEU A 312 9.38 3.17 -14.66
C LEU A 312 9.98 4.57 -14.59
N LEU A 313 9.27 5.60 -15.06
CA LEU A 313 9.77 6.99 -15.06
C LEU A 313 10.22 7.50 -13.67
N PRO A 314 9.45 7.31 -12.58
CA PRO A 314 9.90 7.74 -11.25
C PRO A 314 11.09 6.93 -10.74
N ARG A 315 11.23 5.66 -11.14
CA ARG A 315 12.39 4.83 -10.78
C ARG A 315 13.65 5.29 -11.50
N LEU A 316 13.55 5.61 -12.78
CA LEU A 316 14.66 6.17 -13.56
C LEU A 316 15.10 7.52 -12.99
N ALA A 317 14.15 8.37 -12.61
CA ALA A 317 14.45 9.65 -11.97
C ALA A 317 15.14 9.46 -10.60
N ALA A 318 14.73 8.47 -9.81
CA ALA A 318 15.39 8.15 -8.54
C ALA A 318 16.78 7.52 -8.72
N PHE A 319 17.05 6.86 -9.84
CA PHE A 319 18.34 6.19 -10.09
C PHE A 319 19.47 7.18 -10.41
N LYS A 320 19.23 8.14 -11.30
CA LYS A 320 20.19 9.22 -11.63
C LYS A 320 19.46 10.57 -11.77
N PRO A 321 19.15 11.25 -10.64
CA PRO A 321 18.48 12.53 -10.67
C PRO A 321 19.12 13.59 -11.60
N PRO A 322 20.43 13.92 -11.52
CA PRO A 322 20.97 15.06 -12.28
C PRO A 322 20.92 14.85 -13.79
N THR A 323 21.27 13.65 -14.29
CA THR A 323 21.20 13.35 -15.72
C THR A 323 19.75 13.31 -16.21
N PHE A 324 18.83 12.83 -15.36
CA PHE A 324 17.41 12.79 -15.70
C PHE A 324 16.81 14.18 -15.81
N THR A 325 17.18 15.07 -14.89
CA THR A 325 16.60 16.40 -14.81
C THR A 325 17.03 17.32 -15.95
N ASP A 326 18.31 17.25 -16.33
CA ASP A 326 18.87 18.04 -17.42
C ASP A 326 18.24 17.74 -18.80
N GLN A 327 17.94 16.47 -19.10
CA GLN A 327 17.57 16.03 -20.46
C GLN A 327 16.13 15.50 -20.59
N TYR A 328 15.62 14.81 -19.58
CA TYR A 328 14.41 13.99 -19.71
C TYR A 328 13.20 14.49 -18.89
N LEU A 329 13.42 15.38 -17.92
CA LEU A 329 12.36 15.90 -17.05
C LEU A 329 11.27 16.71 -17.79
N PRO A 330 11.56 17.63 -18.73
CA PRO A 330 10.51 18.39 -19.42
C PRO A 330 9.55 17.48 -20.20
N ASP A 331 10.09 16.49 -20.90
CA ASP A 331 9.31 15.50 -21.64
C ASP A 331 8.46 14.60 -20.72
N THR A 332 9.05 14.18 -19.60
CA THR A 332 8.40 13.36 -18.57
C THR A 332 7.26 14.12 -17.91
N MET A 333 7.48 15.38 -17.52
CA MET A 333 6.48 16.23 -16.91
C MET A 333 5.34 16.55 -17.89
N GLY A 334 5.67 16.82 -19.15
CA GLY A 334 4.65 17.00 -20.19
C GLY A 334 3.73 15.78 -20.33
N TYR A 335 4.29 14.57 -20.30
CA TYR A 335 3.53 13.32 -20.32
C TYR A 335 2.70 13.12 -19.04
N LEU A 336 3.30 13.26 -17.86
CA LEU A 336 2.61 13.04 -16.58
C LEU A 336 1.44 14.02 -16.38
N LEU A 337 1.64 15.31 -16.67
CA LEU A 337 0.58 16.32 -16.58
C LEU A 337 -0.57 16.05 -17.57
N ALA A 338 -0.28 15.48 -18.73
CA ALA A 338 -1.31 15.04 -19.68
C ALA A 338 -2.06 13.80 -19.17
N SER A 339 -1.35 12.83 -18.56
CA SER A 339 -1.95 11.62 -17.99
C SER A 339 -2.82 11.89 -16.77
N LEU A 340 -2.52 12.92 -15.97
CA LEU A 340 -3.37 13.34 -14.85
C LEU A 340 -4.75 13.86 -15.28
N LYS A 341 -4.88 14.36 -16.51
CA LYS A 341 -6.17 14.79 -17.09
C LYS A 341 -7.03 13.62 -17.54
N LYS A 342 -6.45 12.43 -17.75
CA LYS A 342 -7.19 11.24 -18.17
C LYS A 342 -7.69 10.47 -16.96
N GLU A 343 -8.99 10.25 -16.88
CA GLU A 343 -9.61 9.61 -15.71
C GLU A 343 -9.11 8.17 -15.45
N LYS A 344 -8.87 7.38 -16.50
CA LYS A 344 -8.46 5.96 -16.38
C LYS A 344 -7.07 5.77 -15.76
N GLU A 345 -6.16 6.72 -15.96
CA GLU A 345 -4.75 6.60 -15.54
C GLU A 345 -4.43 7.49 -14.34
N ARG A 346 -5.41 8.26 -13.87
CA ARG A 346 -5.23 9.35 -12.90
C ARG A 346 -4.58 8.89 -11.60
N THR A 347 -5.05 7.76 -11.04
CA THR A 347 -4.54 7.20 -9.78
C THR A 347 -3.04 6.85 -9.88
N ALA A 348 -2.65 6.11 -10.93
CA ALA A 348 -1.26 5.75 -11.18
C ALA A 348 -0.40 6.97 -11.53
N ALA A 349 -0.97 7.96 -12.23
CA ALA A 349 -0.27 9.20 -12.56
C ALA A 349 0.01 10.06 -11.32
N PHE A 350 -0.89 10.12 -10.34
CA PHE A 350 -0.63 10.80 -9.06
C PHE A 350 0.45 10.10 -8.23
N GLN A 351 0.46 8.77 -8.21
CA GLN A 351 1.53 7.99 -7.58
C GLN A 351 2.88 8.23 -8.26
N ALA A 352 2.93 8.18 -9.59
CA ALA A 352 4.12 8.45 -10.36
C ALA A 352 4.64 9.89 -10.14
N LEU A 353 3.73 10.87 -10.11
CA LEU A 353 4.05 12.27 -9.81
C LEU A 353 4.64 12.41 -8.41
N GLY A 354 4.01 11.82 -7.39
CA GLY A 354 4.51 11.86 -6.02
C GLY A 354 5.93 11.32 -5.87
N LEU A 355 6.21 10.16 -6.47
CA LEU A 355 7.56 9.57 -6.47
C LEU A 355 8.57 10.42 -7.24
N LEU A 356 8.18 10.98 -8.39
CA LEU A 356 9.06 11.83 -9.18
C LEU A 356 9.43 13.12 -8.42
N VAL A 357 8.47 13.72 -7.72
CA VAL A 357 8.68 14.93 -6.90
C VAL A 357 9.73 14.67 -5.82
N VAL A 358 9.68 13.51 -5.15
CA VAL A 358 10.65 13.15 -4.10
C VAL A 358 12.04 12.86 -4.67
N ALA A 359 12.11 12.25 -5.85
CA ALA A 359 13.38 11.96 -6.54
C ALA A 359 14.09 13.24 -7.02
N VAL A 360 13.34 14.19 -7.59
CA VAL A 360 13.88 15.38 -8.27
C VAL A 360 14.08 16.58 -7.33
N ARG A 361 13.23 16.73 -6.31
CA ARG A 361 13.28 17.81 -5.30
C ARG A 361 13.30 19.23 -5.88
N SER A 362 14.45 19.90 -5.97
CA SER A 362 14.54 21.34 -6.26
C SER A 362 14.05 21.70 -7.66
N GLU A 363 14.29 20.85 -8.66
CA GLU A 363 13.97 21.17 -10.05
C GLU A 363 12.47 21.06 -10.39
N ILE A 364 11.68 20.52 -9.46
CA ILE A 364 10.22 20.46 -9.62
C ILE A 364 9.56 21.82 -9.44
N GLN A 365 10.27 22.79 -8.83
CA GLN A 365 9.71 24.10 -8.47
C GLN A 365 9.11 24.84 -9.68
N GLN A 366 9.70 24.69 -10.87
CA GLN A 366 9.20 25.28 -12.12
C GLN A 366 7.84 24.71 -12.58
N TYR A 367 7.50 23.49 -12.17
CA TYR A 367 6.23 22.83 -12.51
C TYR A 367 5.20 22.89 -11.37
N LEU A 368 5.60 23.44 -10.21
CA LEU A 368 4.83 23.37 -8.99
C LEU A 368 3.44 24.00 -9.12
N THR A 369 3.36 25.19 -9.72
CA THR A 369 2.09 25.91 -9.91
C THR A 369 1.08 25.08 -10.69
N LYS A 370 1.51 24.46 -11.79
CA LYS A 370 0.68 23.57 -12.62
C LYS A 370 0.24 22.32 -11.86
N ILE A 371 1.12 21.74 -11.05
CA ILE A 371 0.79 20.57 -10.21
C ILE A 371 -0.29 20.95 -9.18
N LEU A 372 -0.12 22.08 -8.50
CA LEU A 372 -1.06 22.57 -7.50
C LEU A 372 -2.42 22.91 -8.10
N GLU A 373 -2.48 23.48 -9.31
CA GLU A 373 -3.73 23.69 -10.03
C GLU A 373 -4.49 22.38 -10.27
N ILE A 374 -3.78 21.33 -10.69
CA ILE A 374 -4.39 19.99 -10.90
C ILE A 374 -4.87 19.39 -9.58
N ILE A 375 -4.09 19.52 -8.50
CA ILE A 375 -4.49 19.03 -7.17
C ILE A 375 -5.71 19.81 -6.66
N LYS A 376 -5.72 21.14 -6.81
CA LYS A 376 -6.87 22.01 -6.46
C LYS A 376 -8.12 21.60 -7.24
N ALA A 377 -7.99 21.27 -8.52
CA ALA A 377 -9.09 20.79 -9.36
C ALA A 377 -9.57 19.37 -8.98
N ALA A 378 -8.71 18.54 -8.38
CA ALA A 378 -9.06 17.21 -7.90
C ALA A 378 -9.75 17.23 -6.52
N LEU A 379 -9.63 18.33 -5.77
CA LEU A 379 -10.26 18.55 -4.47
C LEU A 379 -11.59 19.32 -4.61
N PRO A 380 -12.53 19.17 -3.67
CA PRO A 380 -13.80 19.90 -3.72
C PRO A 380 -13.56 21.42 -3.63
N PRO A 381 -14.18 22.24 -4.51
CA PRO A 381 -14.05 23.68 -4.43
C PRO A 381 -14.65 24.25 -3.14
N LYS A 382 -14.11 25.40 -2.71
CA LYS A 382 -14.41 26.07 -1.43
C LYS A 382 -15.91 26.33 -1.19
N ASP A 383 -16.73 26.37 -2.24
CA ASP A 383 -18.17 26.71 -2.20
C ASP A 383 -19.14 25.50 -2.29
N PHE A 384 -18.66 24.25 -2.12
CA PHE A 384 -19.50 23.04 -2.23
C PHE A 384 -20.62 22.90 -1.16
N ALA A 385 -20.77 23.87 -0.26
CA ALA A 385 -21.66 23.82 0.89
C ALA A 385 -23.16 23.96 0.58
N HIS A 386 -23.58 24.27 -0.66
CA HIS A 386 -24.95 24.75 -0.92
C HIS A 386 -25.81 23.94 -1.92
N LYS A 387 -25.35 22.82 -2.47
CA LYS A 387 -26.23 21.93 -3.25
C LYS A 387 -26.18 20.50 -2.75
N ARG A 388 -27.33 20.02 -2.23
CA ARG A 388 -27.65 18.61 -2.04
C ARG A 388 -27.38 17.86 -3.36
N GLN A 389 -26.23 17.18 -3.49
CA GLN A 389 -26.07 15.85 -4.11
C GLN A 389 -24.59 15.52 -4.44
N LYS A 390 -24.24 14.24 -4.20
CA LYS A 390 -22.97 13.52 -4.42
C LYS A 390 -21.77 13.99 -3.59
N THR A 391 -21.46 13.20 -2.56
CA THR A 391 -20.11 13.08 -1.99
C THR A 391 -19.10 12.90 -3.13
N MET A 392 -18.27 13.92 -3.37
CA MET A 392 -17.16 13.79 -4.31
C MET A 392 -16.13 12.86 -3.67
N GLN A 393 -16.05 11.62 -4.17
CA GLN A 393 -15.03 10.68 -3.72
C GLN A 393 -13.69 11.13 -4.28
N VAL A 394 -12.88 11.76 -3.42
CA VAL A 394 -11.50 12.10 -3.74
C VAL A 394 -10.66 10.83 -3.65
N ASP A 395 -9.83 10.60 -4.65
CA ASP A 395 -8.90 9.48 -4.69
C ASP A 395 -7.83 9.65 -3.59
N ALA A 396 -7.59 8.59 -2.82
CA ALA A 396 -6.57 8.53 -1.78
C ALA A 396 -5.19 8.97 -2.26
N THR A 397 -4.86 8.66 -3.51
CA THR A 397 -3.57 8.98 -4.12
C THR A 397 -3.30 10.47 -4.25
N VAL A 398 -4.35 11.30 -4.28
CA VAL A 398 -4.21 12.76 -4.23
C VAL A 398 -3.60 13.20 -2.91
N PHE A 399 -4.08 12.66 -1.79
CA PHE A 399 -3.53 12.95 -0.47
C PHE A 399 -2.09 12.44 -0.35
N THR A 400 -1.81 11.22 -0.82
CA THR A 400 -0.44 10.67 -0.85
C THR A 400 0.50 11.57 -1.66
N CYS A 401 0.06 12.08 -2.81
CA CYS A 401 0.84 13.01 -3.62
C CYS A 401 1.15 14.32 -2.87
N ILE A 402 0.19 14.85 -2.08
CA ILE A 402 0.41 16.04 -1.25
C ILE A 402 1.47 15.79 -0.17
N SER A 403 1.43 14.64 0.53
CA SER A 403 2.45 14.26 1.53
C SER A 403 3.85 14.11 0.91
N MET A 404 3.94 13.54 -0.29
CA MET A 404 5.22 13.40 -0.99
C MET A 404 5.79 14.74 -1.45
N LEU A 405 4.91 15.66 -1.87
CA LEU A 405 5.28 17.01 -2.28
C LEU A 405 5.74 17.87 -1.09
N SER A 406 5.07 17.78 0.07
CA SER A 406 5.57 18.42 1.29
C SER A 406 6.91 17.84 1.76
N ARG A 407 7.14 16.53 1.56
CA ARG A 407 8.38 15.87 1.96
C ARG A 407 9.57 16.33 1.13
N ALA A 408 9.36 16.45 -0.18
CA ALA A 408 10.41 16.82 -1.12
C ALA A 408 10.79 18.30 -1.01
N MET A 409 9.79 19.18 -0.84
CA MET A 409 9.96 20.64 -0.88
C MET A 409 10.11 21.28 0.50
N GLY A 410 9.74 20.56 1.57
CA GLY A 410 9.84 21.02 2.94
C GLY A 410 9.04 22.31 3.20
N PRO A 411 9.61 23.32 3.87
CA PRO A 411 8.88 24.53 4.27
C PRO A 411 8.58 25.50 3.11
N SER A 412 9.19 25.31 1.93
CA SER A 412 9.00 26.23 0.78
C SER A 412 7.57 26.25 0.23
N ILE A 413 6.82 25.16 0.44
CA ILE A 413 5.45 24.96 -0.05
C ILE A 413 4.38 25.26 1.01
N GLN A 414 4.80 25.81 2.15
CA GLN A 414 3.92 26.16 3.26
C GLN A 414 2.70 27.03 2.88
N PRO A 415 2.81 28.12 2.08
CA PRO A 415 1.65 28.95 1.75
C PRO A 415 0.62 28.18 0.90
N ASP A 416 1.08 27.41 -0.09
CA ASP A 416 0.19 26.65 -0.96
C ASP A 416 -0.54 25.54 -0.21
N ILE A 417 0.15 24.83 0.69
CA ILE A 417 -0.47 23.79 1.52
C ILE A 417 -1.52 24.41 2.44
N LYS A 418 -1.26 25.60 3.00
CA LYS A 418 -2.24 26.30 3.84
C LYS A 418 -3.55 26.57 3.10
N GLU A 419 -3.48 26.91 1.81
CA GLU A 419 -4.67 27.07 0.98
C GLU A 419 -5.40 25.75 0.68
N LEU A 420 -4.66 24.64 0.63
CA LEU A 420 -5.20 23.29 0.39
C LEU A 420 -5.83 22.66 1.63
N LEU A 421 -5.46 23.09 2.85
CA LEU A 421 -5.97 22.51 4.09
C LEU A 421 -7.49 22.54 4.20
N GLU A 422 -8.13 23.65 3.85
CA GLU A 422 -9.59 23.79 3.92
C GLU A 422 -10.31 22.85 2.93
N PRO A 423 -9.97 22.82 1.62
CA PRO A 423 -10.47 21.81 0.68
C PRO A 423 -10.22 20.37 1.12
N MET A 424 -9.05 20.06 1.68
CA MET A 424 -8.72 18.71 2.17
C MET A 424 -9.62 18.30 3.34
N LEU A 425 -9.85 19.20 4.30
CA LEU A 425 -10.72 18.94 5.46
C LEU A 425 -12.20 18.84 5.06
N ALA A 426 -12.63 19.54 4.00
CA ALA A 426 -13.99 19.48 3.47
C ALA A 426 -14.36 18.11 2.88
N VAL A 427 -13.37 17.27 2.51
CA VAL A 427 -13.61 15.89 2.06
C VAL A 427 -14.20 15.02 3.18
N GLY A 428 -13.95 15.37 4.44
CA GLY A 428 -14.35 14.60 5.61
C GLY A 428 -13.29 13.60 6.06
N LEU A 429 -13.58 12.93 7.18
CA LEU A 429 -12.61 12.09 7.85
C LEU A 429 -12.31 10.83 7.02
N SER A 430 -11.04 10.66 6.63
CA SER A 430 -10.53 9.46 5.97
C SER A 430 -9.12 9.15 6.50
N PRO A 431 -8.71 7.87 6.55
CA PRO A 431 -7.38 7.51 7.06
C PRO A 431 -6.24 8.17 6.28
N ALA A 432 -6.35 8.23 4.96
CA ALA A 432 -5.40 8.89 4.06
C ALA A 432 -5.28 10.37 4.42
N LEU A 433 -6.40 11.07 4.63
CA LEU A 433 -6.36 12.45 5.10
C LEU A 433 -5.65 12.55 6.45
N THR A 434 -5.98 11.68 7.42
CA THR A 434 -5.37 11.76 8.76
C THR A 434 -3.88 11.42 8.78
N ALA A 435 -3.44 10.45 7.96
CA ALA A 435 -2.04 10.10 7.78
C ALA A 435 -1.27 11.26 7.13
N VAL A 436 -1.86 11.88 6.10
CA VAL A 436 -1.24 13.00 5.40
C VAL A 436 -1.19 14.25 6.29
N LEU A 437 -2.23 14.56 7.06
CA LEU A 437 -2.19 15.65 8.04
C LEU A 437 -1.14 15.41 9.13
N TYR A 438 -0.94 14.15 9.54
CA TYR A 438 0.11 13.78 10.47
C TYR A 438 1.51 13.99 9.86
N ASP A 439 1.75 13.49 8.65
CA ASP A 439 3.00 13.68 7.92
C ASP A 439 3.30 15.17 7.67
N LEU A 440 2.31 15.93 7.24
CA LEU A 440 2.40 17.38 7.03
C LEU A 440 2.78 18.11 8.31
N SER A 441 2.20 17.72 9.46
CA SER A 441 2.52 18.33 10.74
C SER A 441 3.95 18.06 11.21
N ARG A 442 4.54 16.92 10.81
CA ARG A 442 5.93 16.55 11.10
C ARG A 442 6.91 17.24 10.16
N GLN A 443 6.60 17.28 8.87
CA GLN A 443 7.48 17.86 7.84
C GLN A 443 7.45 19.40 7.85
N ILE A 444 6.30 20.01 8.16
CA ILE A 444 6.11 21.46 8.21
C ILE A 444 5.50 21.86 9.58
N PRO A 445 6.32 21.98 10.63
CA PRO A 445 5.84 22.29 11.98
C PRO A 445 5.06 23.60 12.10
N GLN A 446 5.29 24.55 11.18
CA GLN A 446 4.59 25.83 11.16
C GLN A 446 3.08 25.68 10.90
N LEU A 447 2.68 24.66 10.14
CA LEU A 447 1.28 24.36 9.84
C LEU A 447 0.61 23.51 10.92
N LYS A 448 1.36 22.99 11.90
CA LYS A 448 0.86 22.12 12.96
C LYS A 448 -0.34 22.72 13.70
N LYS A 449 -0.32 24.02 13.98
CA LYS A 449 -1.42 24.72 14.67
C LYS A 449 -2.69 24.76 13.82
N ASP A 450 -2.56 25.16 12.55
CA ASP A 450 -3.68 25.25 11.61
C ASP A 450 -4.30 23.86 11.35
N ILE A 451 -3.46 22.83 11.17
CA ILE A 451 -3.88 21.43 11.01
C ILE A 451 -4.64 20.95 12.26
N GLN A 452 -4.09 21.17 13.45
CA GLN A 452 -4.75 20.79 14.71
C GLN A 452 -6.10 21.49 14.88
N ASP A 453 -6.21 22.78 14.54
CA ASP A 453 -7.47 23.53 14.62
C ASP A 453 -8.54 22.97 13.69
N GLY A 454 -8.19 22.70 12.43
CA GLY A 454 -9.09 22.11 11.46
C GLY A 454 -9.51 20.68 11.83
N LEU A 455 -8.55 19.85 12.23
CA LEU A 455 -8.79 18.46 12.60
C LEU A 455 -9.67 18.36 13.85
N LEU A 456 -9.41 19.16 14.88
CA LEU A 456 -10.25 19.19 16.08
C LEU A 456 -11.68 19.61 15.72
N LYS A 457 -11.87 20.67 14.93
CA LYS A 457 -13.21 21.11 14.46
C LYS A 457 -13.96 19.98 13.78
N MET A 458 -13.30 19.24 12.89
CA MET A 458 -13.87 18.07 12.23
C MET A 458 -14.22 16.96 13.23
N LEU A 459 -13.31 16.60 14.13
CA LEU A 459 -13.55 15.57 15.16
C LEU A 459 -14.70 15.94 16.10
N SER A 460 -14.85 17.22 16.45
CA SER A 460 -15.98 17.72 17.27
C SER A 460 -17.32 17.54 16.56
N LEU A 461 -17.35 17.78 15.25
CA LEU A 461 -18.57 17.59 14.45
C LEU A 461 -18.92 16.10 14.32
N VAL A 462 -17.93 15.23 14.17
CA VAL A 462 -18.13 13.77 14.04
C VAL A 462 -18.50 13.14 15.39
N LEU A 463 -17.82 13.48 16.48
CA LEU A 463 -17.97 12.81 17.78
C LEU A 463 -19.04 13.46 18.67
N MET A 464 -19.25 14.77 18.57
CA MET A 464 -20.12 15.54 19.47
C MET A 464 -21.33 16.16 18.77
N HIS A 465 -21.40 16.07 17.43
CA HIS A 465 -22.38 16.78 16.59
C HIS A 465 -22.49 18.28 16.90
N LYS A 466 -21.42 18.87 17.44
CA LYS A 466 -21.37 20.27 17.92
C LYS A 466 -20.03 20.90 17.51
N PRO A 467 -20.02 22.19 17.11
CA PRO A 467 -18.77 22.89 16.85
C PRO A 467 -17.98 23.10 18.14
N LEU A 468 -16.65 23.02 18.05
CA LEU A 468 -15.74 23.15 19.19
C LEU A 468 -15.89 24.49 19.91
N ARG A 469 -16.10 24.42 21.23
CA ARG A 469 -16.20 25.61 22.08
C ARG A 469 -14.82 25.96 22.65
N HIS A 470 -14.33 27.15 22.34
CA HIS A 470 -13.15 27.70 23.01
C HIS A 470 -13.53 28.10 24.46
N PRO A 471 -12.70 27.82 25.49
CA PRO A 471 -13.02 28.05 26.91
C PRO A 471 -13.41 29.49 27.34
N GLY A 472 -13.44 30.47 26.44
CA GLY A 472 -13.77 31.87 26.72
C GLY A 472 -14.79 32.52 25.78
N MET A 473 -15.48 31.77 24.92
CA MET A 473 -16.43 32.37 23.95
C MET A 473 -17.86 32.46 24.53
N PRO A 474 -18.51 33.64 24.55
CA PRO A 474 -19.89 33.80 25.01
C PRO A 474 -20.88 33.00 24.14
N LYS A 475 -21.87 32.39 24.78
CA LYS A 475 -22.83 31.44 24.17
C LYS A 475 -23.60 32.00 22.95
N GLY A 476 -23.71 33.33 22.81
CA GLY A 476 -24.46 33.99 21.74
C GLY A 476 -23.71 34.21 20.41
N LEU A 477 -22.38 34.39 20.42
CA LEU A 477 -21.62 34.68 19.20
C LEU A 477 -21.20 33.43 18.41
N ALA A 478 -21.20 32.25 19.05
CA ALA A 478 -20.79 30.99 18.42
C ALA A 478 -21.71 30.55 17.27
N HIS A 479 -22.98 30.99 17.27
CA HIS A 479 -23.92 30.69 16.19
C HIS A 479 -23.72 31.59 14.96
N GLN A 480 -23.09 32.77 15.13
CA GLN A 480 -22.80 33.72 14.05
C GLN A 480 -21.41 33.51 13.41
N LEU A 481 -20.47 32.89 14.13
CA LEU A 481 -19.08 32.64 13.66
C LEU A 481 -18.82 31.19 13.21
N ALA A 482 -19.81 30.29 13.32
CA ALA A 482 -19.72 28.99 12.70
C ALA A 482 -19.81 29.18 11.18
N SER A 483 -18.70 28.96 10.46
CA SER A 483 -18.75 28.89 8.99
C SER A 483 -19.85 27.89 8.59
N PRO A 484 -20.82 28.28 7.75
CA PRO A 484 -21.90 27.40 7.31
C PRO A 484 -21.42 26.15 6.55
N SER A 485 -20.13 26.12 6.17
CA SER A 485 -19.47 25.08 5.39
C SER A 485 -19.37 23.71 6.09
N LEU A 486 -19.53 23.66 7.41
CA LEU A 486 -19.25 22.46 8.23
C LEU A 486 -20.48 21.88 8.95
N THR A 487 -21.69 22.45 8.76
CA THR A 487 -22.89 22.06 9.52
C THR A 487 -23.71 20.94 8.89
N ASN A 488 -23.32 20.40 7.73
CA ASN A 488 -24.07 19.36 7.03
C ASN A 488 -23.27 18.05 6.95
N ILE A 489 -23.25 17.27 8.04
CA ILE A 489 -22.87 15.84 8.03
C ILE A 489 -24.13 15.03 8.37
N PRO A 490 -24.45 13.93 7.64
CA PRO A 490 -25.69 13.17 7.82
C PRO A 490 -25.87 12.66 9.25
N GLU A 491 -27.12 12.65 9.72
CA GLU A 491 -27.59 12.19 11.04
C GLU A 491 -27.39 10.67 11.32
N ALA A 492 -26.46 10.02 10.63
CA ALA A 492 -26.02 8.66 10.91
C ALA A 492 -24.49 8.69 11.10
N SER A 493 -24.04 8.87 12.33
CA SER A 493 -22.63 8.71 12.68
C SER A 493 -22.25 7.23 12.52
N ASP A 494 -21.76 6.89 11.33
CA ASP A 494 -21.29 5.55 10.97
C ASP A 494 -20.22 5.06 11.97
N VAL A 495 -20.34 3.80 12.40
CA VAL A 495 -19.44 3.15 13.37
C VAL A 495 -17.98 3.22 12.90
N GLY A 496 -17.73 3.04 11.60
CA GLY A 496 -16.40 3.16 11.01
C GLY A 496 -15.81 4.58 11.12
N SER A 497 -16.66 5.60 10.93
CA SER A 497 -16.27 7.00 11.06
C SER A 497 -15.99 7.39 12.52
N ILE A 498 -16.78 6.88 13.48
CA ILE A 498 -16.55 7.08 14.92
C ILE A 498 -15.24 6.40 15.35
N THR A 499 -15.03 5.14 14.96
CA THR A 499 -13.81 4.40 15.29
C THR A 499 -12.58 5.10 14.73
N LEU A 500 -12.63 5.59 13.49
CA LEU A 500 -11.54 6.38 12.93
C LEU A 500 -11.34 7.69 13.69
N ALA A 501 -12.40 8.41 14.01
CA ALA A 501 -12.31 9.68 14.75
C ALA A 501 -11.67 9.49 16.12
N LEU A 502 -12.05 8.44 16.84
CA LEU A 502 -11.44 8.06 18.12
C LEU A 502 -9.96 7.71 17.94
N ARG A 503 -9.62 6.90 16.94
CA ARG A 503 -8.23 6.56 16.63
C ARG A 503 -7.39 7.81 16.35
N THR A 504 -7.88 8.70 15.49
CA THR A 504 -7.21 9.96 15.12
C THR A 504 -7.04 10.87 16.32
N LEU A 505 -8.05 10.95 17.19
CA LEU A 505 -7.95 11.74 18.43
C LEU A 505 -6.86 11.19 19.35
N GLY A 506 -6.67 9.87 19.40
CA GLY A 506 -5.67 9.21 20.25
C GLY A 506 -4.27 9.09 19.64
N SER A 507 -4.12 9.15 18.31
CA SER A 507 -2.83 9.01 17.61
C SER A 507 -2.16 10.34 17.29
N PHE A 508 -2.93 11.40 17.11
CA PHE A 508 -2.41 12.73 16.77
C PHE A 508 -1.98 13.48 18.02
N GLU A 509 -0.76 14.02 18.03
CA GLU A 509 -0.25 14.79 19.16
C GLU A 509 -0.77 16.23 19.14
N PHE A 510 -1.80 16.50 19.95
CA PHE A 510 -2.35 17.83 20.14
C PHE A 510 -1.57 18.60 21.22
N GLU A 511 -0.87 19.66 20.84
CA GLU A 511 -0.02 20.46 21.74
C GLU A 511 -0.73 21.72 22.29
N GLY A 512 -0.36 22.15 23.50
CA GLY A 512 -0.64 23.50 24.03
C GLY A 512 -2.01 23.75 24.69
N LYS A 513 -2.48 25.02 24.67
CA LYS A 513 -3.73 25.55 25.30
C LYS A 513 -5.02 24.79 24.94
N LYS A 514 -4.97 23.93 23.91
CA LYS A 514 -6.07 23.06 23.46
C LYS A 514 -6.25 21.81 24.32
N ARG A 515 -5.36 21.52 25.29
CA ARG A 515 -5.53 20.44 26.28
C ARG A 515 -6.85 20.51 27.04
N HIS A 516 -7.37 21.71 27.33
CA HIS A 516 -8.68 21.88 27.96
C HIS A 516 -9.84 21.43 27.06
N SER A 517 -9.70 21.57 25.73
CA SER A 517 -10.67 21.03 24.78
C SER A 517 -10.61 19.50 24.73
N LEU A 518 -9.42 18.90 24.86
CA LEU A 518 -9.27 17.44 24.96
C LEU A 518 -9.97 16.89 26.21
N THR A 519 -9.98 17.61 27.33
CA THR A 519 -10.73 17.20 28.53
C THR A 519 -12.23 17.10 28.28
N GLN A 520 -12.81 17.91 27.38
CA GLN A 520 -14.22 17.78 26.97
C GLN A 520 -14.44 16.52 26.14
N PHE A 521 -13.53 16.23 25.20
CA PHE A 521 -13.59 14.99 24.41
C PHE A 521 -13.45 13.74 25.27
N VAL A 522 -12.50 13.71 26.21
CA VAL A 522 -12.26 12.53 27.06
C VAL A 522 -13.50 12.21 27.91
N ARG A 523 -14.14 13.23 28.52
CA ARG A 523 -15.41 13.03 29.24
C ARG A 523 -16.51 12.51 28.32
N HIS A 524 -16.70 13.16 27.17
CA HIS A 524 -17.72 12.76 26.19
C HIS A 524 -17.49 11.32 25.69
N CYS A 525 -16.24 10.93 25.46
CA CYS A 525 -15.91 9.56 25.06
C CYS A 525 -16.17 8.54 26.17
N ALA A 526 -15.85 8.90 27.42
CA ALA A 526 -16.13 8.06 28.57
C ALA A 526 -17.63 7.86 28.81
N ASP A 527 -18.44 8.89 28.56
CA ASP A 527 -19.89 8.85 28.78
C ASP A 527 -20.64 8.12 27.66
N HIS A 528 -20.23 8.32 26.40
CA HIS A 528 -21.01 7.87 25.23
C HIS A 528 -20.42 6.65 24.49
N PHE A 529 -19.11 6.46 24.47
CA PHE A 529 -18.48 5.43 23.63
C PHE A 529 -18.01 4.19 24.39
N LEU A 530 -17.66 4.33 25.68
CA LEU A 530 -17.27 3.19 26.53
C LEU A 530 -18.39 2.16 26.73
N ASN A 531 -19.65 2.59 26.73
CA ASN A 531 -20.83 1.73 26.87
C ASN A 531 -21.54 1.45 25.53
N SER A 532 -20.87 1.69 24.40
CA SER A 532 -21.49 1.47 23.08
C SER A 532 -21.75 -0.01 22.81
N GLU A 533 -22.79 -0.35 22.04
CA GLU A 533 -23.12 -1.74 21.70
C GLU A 533 -22.03 -2.39 20.82
N HIS A 534 -21.32 -1.58 20.04
CA HIS A 534 -20.28 -2.02 19.11
C HIS A 534 -18.93 -2.23 19.81
N LYS A 535 -18.41 -3.47 19.77
CA LYS A 535 -17.11 -3.85 20.34
C LYS A 535 -15.95 -2.94 19.90
N GLU A 536 -15.96 -2.51 18.64
CA GLU A 536 -14.86 -1.74 18.07
C GLU A 536 -14.79 -0.31 18.59
N ILE A 537 -15.94 0.35 18.74
CA ILE A 537 -16.04 1.67 19.35
C ILE A 537 -15.58 1.60 20.80
N ARG A 538 -16.02 0.60 21.57
CA ARG A 538 -15.57 0.42 22.96
C ARG A 538 -14.06 0.24 23.06
N MET A 539 -13.48 -0.61 22.20
CA MET A 539 -12.05 -0.90 22.20
C MET A 539 -11.21 0.34 21.85
N GLU A 540 -11.56 1.07 20.78
CA GLU A 540 -10.80 2.24 20.37
C GLU A 540 -11.06 3.43 21.33
N ALA A 541 -12.27 3.59 21.88
CA ALA A 541 -12.56 4.59 22.92
C ALA A 541 -11.71 4.36 24.17
N ALA A 542 -11.61 3.11 24.65
CA ALA A 542 -10.79 2.78 25.81
C ALA A 542 -9.31 3.14 25.57
N ARG A 543 -8.79 2.79 24.39
CA ARG A 543 -7.42 3.09 23.95
C ARG A 543 -7.17 4.59 23.78
N THR A 544 -8.15 5.34 23.29
CA THR A 544 -8.04 6.80 23.13
C THR A 544 -8.08 7.50 24.48
N CYS A 545 -8.98 7.10 25.38
CA CYS A 545 -9.04 7.63 26.74
C CYS A 545 -7.74 7.35 27.51
N SER A 546 -7.17 6.14 27.43
CA SER A 546 -5.90 5.83 28.12
C SER A 546 -4.75 6.71 27.63
N ARG A 547 -4.54 6.82 26.31
CA ARG A 547 -3.48 7.65 25.72
C ARG A 547 -3.63 9.14 26.03
N LEU A 548 -4.85 9.67 25.98
CA LEU A 548 -5.10 11.10 26.24
C LEU A 548 -4.91 11.45 27.73
N LEU A 549 -5.09 10.49 28.62
CA LEU A 549 -4.87 10.66 30.06
C LEU A 549 -3.39 10.53 30.47
N THR A 550 -2.55 9.80 29.72
CA THR A 550 -1.12 9.58 30.04
C THR A 550 -0.35 10.88 30.37
N PRO A 551 -0.42 11.96 29.56
CA PRO A 551 0.31 13.19 29.87
C PRO A 551 -0.24 13.93 31.10
N SER A 552 -1.53 13.76 31.41
CA SER A 552 -2.17 14.38 32.58
C SER A 552 -1.74 13.68 33.87
N ILE A 553 -1.51 12.37 33.83
CA ILE A 553 -1.01 11.57 34.96
C ILE A 553 0.46 11.93 35.27
N HIS A 554 1.32 12.08 34.26
CA HIS A 554 2.72 12.48 34.48
C HIS A 554 2.87 13.88 35.09
N MET A 555 1.98 14.82 34.76
CA MET A 555 1.99 16.16 35.35
C MET A 555 1.53 16.17 36.81
N VAL A 556 0.68 15.22 37.21
CA VAL A 556 0.22 15.08 38.61
C VAL A 556 1.37 14.72 39.54
N SER A 557 2.42 14.07 39.04
CA SER A 557 3.61 13.71 39.80
C SER A 557 4.63 14.85 39.96
N GLY A 558 4.45 16.01 39.30
CA GLY A 558 5.50 17.02 39.13
C GLY A 558 5.29 18.39 39.82
N HIS A 559 4.15 19.07 39.64
CA HIS A 559 3.83 20.37 40.28
C HIS A 559 2.34 20.78 40.08
N VAL A 560 1.88 21.77 40.86
CA VAL A 560 0.50 22.31 41.04
C VAL A 560 -0.48 21.98 39.89
N VAL A 561 -1.38 21.03 40.16
CA VAL A 561 -2.40 20.57 39.21
C VAL A 561 -3.73 21.27 39.50
N SER A 562 -4.46 21.64 38.44
CA SER A 562 -5.85 22.07 38.57
C SER A 562 -6.71 20.93 39.17
N GLN A 563 -7.39 21.18 40.29
CA GLN A 563 -8.32 20.23 40.95
C GLN A 563 -9.36 19.67 39.96
N THR A 564 -9.84 20.49 39.03
CA THR A 564 -10.77 20.07 37.98
C THR A 564 -10.17 19.00 37.06
N ALA A 565 -8.87 19.04 36.77
CA ALA A 565 -8.23 18.02 35.93
C ALA A 565 -8.11 16.68 36.67
N VAL A 566 -7.77 16.71 37.96
CA VAL A 566 -7.66 15.51 38.81
C VAL A 566 -8.99 14.78 38.93
N GLN A 567 -10.09 15.53 39.15
CA GLN A 567 -11.43 14.94 39.22
C GLN A 567 -11.86 14.24 37.91
N VAL A 568 -11.48 14.79 36.76
CA VAL A 568 -11.78 14.18 35.46
C VAL A 568 -11.00 12.90 35.24
N VAL A 569 -9.72 12.92 35.58
CA VAL A 569 -8.87 11.73 35.49
C VAL A 569 -9.47 10.62 36.35
N ALA A 570 -9.88 10.92 37.58
CA ALA A 570 -10.49 9.95 38.49
C ALA A 570 -11.82 9.37 37.95
N ASP A 571 -12.73 10.23 37.46
CA ASP A 571 -14.02 9.79 36.90
C ASP A 571 -13.85 8.88 35.68
N VAL A 572 -12.96 9.27 34.75
CA VAL A 572 -12.74 8.51 33.52
C VAL A 572 -12.01 7.19 33.79
N LEU A 573 -11.03 7.18 34.70
CA LEU A 573 -10.36 5.95 35.13
C LEU A 573 -11.31 4.97 35.82
N SER A 574 -12.24 5.48 36.64
CA SER A 574 -13.28 4.63 37.26
C SER A 574 -14.14 3.95 36.20
N LYS A 575 -14.61 4.70 35.21
CA LYS A 575 -15.40 4.15 34.08
C LYS A 575 -14.60 3.16 33.23
N LEU A 576 -13.33 3.45 32.94
CA LEU A 576 -12.41 2.55 32.23
C LEU A 576 -12.21 1.23 32.97
N LEU A 577 -12.02 1.29 34.29
CA LEU A 577 -11.80 0.11 35.13
C LEU A 577 -13.07 -0.75 35.21
N VAL A 578 -14.24 -0.11 35.34
CA VAL A 578 -15.54 -0.81 35.28
C VAL A 578 -15.68 -1.56 33.96
N VAL A 579 -15.42 -0.91 32.82
CA VAL A 579 -15.48 -1.57 31.50
C VAL A 579 -14.44 -2.66 31.37
N GLY A 580 -13.22 -2.46 31.87
CA GLY A 580 -12.17 -3.47 31.85
C GLY A 580 -12.57 -4.76 32.57
N ILE A 581 -13.31 -4.65 33.69
CA ILE A 581 -13.75 -5.81 34.47
C ILE A 581 -15.06 -6.42 33.95
N THR A 582 -15.97 -5.59 33.44
CA THR A 582 -17.35 -6.01 33.09
C THR A 582 -17.54 -6.39 31.63
N ASP A 583 -16.64 -6.00 30.71
CA ASP A 583 -16.80 -6.28 29.28
C ASP A 583 -16.57 -7.77 28.94
N PRO A 584 -17.48 -8.41 28.20
CA PRO A 584 -17.36 -9.83 27.82
C PRO A 584 -16.21 -10.10 26.84
N ALA A 585 -15.63 -9.08 26.19
CA ALA A 585 -14.54 -9.22 25.25
C ALA A 585 -13.17 -9.16 25.94
N ARG A 586 -12.53 -10.33 26.10
CA ARG A 586 -11.15 -10.49 26.64
C ARG A 586 -10.11 -9.55 26.01
N SER A 587 -10.30 -9.09 24.78
CA SER A 587 -9.42 -8.16 24.08
C SER A 587 -9.32 -6.77 24.75
N ILE A 588 -10.37 -6.30 25.43
CA ILE A 588 -10.37 -4.97 26.07
C ILE A 588 -9.60 -5.03 27.40
N TYR A 589 -9.81 -6.09 28.19
CA TYR A 589 -9.09 -6.37 29.45
C TYR A 589 -7.57 -6.46 29.26
N ILE A 590 -7.12 -7.22 28.26
CA ILE A 590 -5.68 -7.38 27.96
C ILE A 590 -5.06 -6.03 27.55
N GLN A 591 -5.78 -5.25 26.75
CA GLN A 591 -5.25 -3.99 26.22
C GLN A 591 -5.19 -2.86 27.27
N LEU A 592 -6.07 -2.88 28.27
CA LEU A 592 -6.03 -2.00 29.43
C LEU A 592 -4.99 -2.42 30.47
N SER A 593 -4.58 -3.69 30.46
CA SER A 593 -3.51 -4.20 31.35
C SER A 593 -2.10 -3.92 30.80
N CYS A 594 -1.97 -3.67 29.49
CA CYS A 594 -0.68 -3.44 28.82
C CYS A 594 -0.32 -1.95 28.60
N ASN A 595 -1.25 -1.01 28.76
CA ASN A 595 -1.01 0.44 28.74
C ASN A 595 -1.24 1.00 30.13
#